data_AF-A0A4Q2D2C4-F1
#
_entry.id   AF-A0A4Q2D2C4-F1
#
_cell.length_a   1.000
_cell.length_b   1.000
_cell.length_c   1.000
_cell.angle_alpha   90.00
_cell.angle_beta   90.00
_cell.angle_gamma   90.00
#
_symmetry.space_group_name_H-M   'P 1'
#
loop_
_entity.id
_entity.type
_entity.pdbx_description
1 polymer ?
#
loop_
_entity_poly.entity_id
_entity_poly.type
_entity_poly.pdbx_seq_one_letter_code
_entity_poly.pdbx_strand_id
1 'polypeptide(L)'
;MQDNMLVNVSGLPGRWMGMDLNIEHLIRYMKALFASKGIYSNWERLGNISAGIHWLHQLKKQVTTSVKSGYYSSTHKNVDTSPLVFRIANKVSELHLQHYSPKHTSNPKNQPVPDLQAAGYKKFASSSLDIFNQKVMAWKEGIASEEFSKEPEGLMEEDTIGENQILAIDPEDLPENQHDGSALHDDD
;
A
#
# COMPACT_ATOMS: atom_id res chain seq x y z
N MET A 1 21.35 10.15 32.72
CA MET A 1 21.15 10.49 34.13
C MET A 1 19.64 10.70 34.27
N GLN A 2 18.91 9.73 34.83
CA GLN A 2 17.46 9.87 35.03
C GLN A 2 17.28 10.34 36.48
N ASP A 3 16.74 11.54 36.65
CA ASP A 3 16.47 12.12 37.96
C ASP A 3 15.27 11.42 38.57
N ASN A 4 15.51 10.43 39.44
CA ASN A 4 14.45 9.77 40.19
C ASN A 4 13.89 10.76 41.23
N MET A 5 12.61 11.12 41.10
CA MET A 5 11.95 11.99 42.05
C MET A 5 11.63 11.23 43.35
N LEU A 6 11.95 11.81 44.50
CA LEU A 6 11.49 11.31 45.79
C LEU A 6 10.14 11.97 46.13
N VAL A 7 9.12 11.17 46.40
CA VAL A 7 7.81 11.66 46.82
C VAL A 7 7.46 11.10 48.20
N ASN A 8 7.03 11.97 49.10
CA ASN A 8 6.52 11.57 50.40
C ASN A 8 5.01 11.32 50.31
N VAL A 9 4.65 10.07 50.01
CA VAL A 9 3.25 9.65 49.87
C VAL A 9 2.48 9.70 51.20
N SER A 10 3.20 9.65 52.32
CA SER A 10 2.61 9.57 53.67
C SER A 10 2.47 10.91 54.39
N GLY A 11 3.14 11.96 53.91
CA GLY A 11 3.25 13.25 54.59
C GLY A 11 4.10 13.24 55.88
N LEU A 12 4.61 12.09 56.32
CA LEU A 12 5.40 11.97 57.54
C LEU A 12 6.90 12.27 57.30
N PRO A 13 7.58 13.02 58.17
CA PRO A 13 8.99 13.33 58.00
C PRO A 13 9.84 12.05 57.97
N GLY A 14 10.80 11.99 57.04
CA GLY A 14 11.72 10.86 56.89
C GLY A 14 11.19 9.67 56.10
N ARG A 15 9.94 9.71 55.60
CA ARG A 15 9.36 8.64 54.77
C ARG A 15 9.26 9.05 53.31
N TRP A 16 10.37 8.92 52.59
CA TRP A 16 10.46 9.21 51.16
C TRP A 16 10.39 7.92 50.35
N MET A 17 9.58 7.89 49.29
CA MET A 17 9.54 6.80 48.33
C MET A 17 10.11 7.29 47.00
N GLY A 18 11.05 6.53 46.43
CA GLY A 18 11.55 6.78 45.09
C GLY A 18 10.46 6.49 44.06
N MET A 19 10.18 7.47 43.21
CA MET A 19 9.33 7.30 42.05
C MET A 19 10.20 6.89 40.87
N ASP A 20 10.07 5.62 40.47
CA ASP A 20 10.73 5.11 39.27
C ASP A 20 9.98 5.64 38.04
N LEU A 21 10.54 6.62 37.34
CA LEU A 21 9.95 7.16 36.11
C LEU A 21 9.87 6.12 34.99
N ASN A 22 10.63 5.01 35.07
CA ASN A 22 10.48 3.90 34.13
C ASN A 22 9.19 3.11 34.34
N ILE A 23 8.49 3.31 35.47
CA ILE A 23 7.17 2.71 35.71
C ILE A 23 6.13 3.24 34.71
N GLU A 24 6.28 4.47 34.20
CA GLU A 24 5.36 5.02 33.21
C GLU A 24 5.36 4.17 31.93
N HIS A 25 6.55 3.76 31.47
CA HIS A 25 6.67 2.89 30.30
C HIS A 25 6.03 1.52 30.55
N LEU A 26 6.21 0.94 31.74
CA LEU A 26 5.57 -0.32 32.12
C LEU A 26 4.04 -0.18 32.18
N ILE A 27 3.52 0.89 32.79
CA ILE A 27 2.08 1.18 32.86
C ILE A 27 1.52 1.38 31.44
N ARG A 28 2.24 2.10 30.57
CA ARG A 28 1.83 2.28 29.16
C ARG A 28 1.72 0.95 28.43
N TYR A 29 2.70 0.05 28.62
CA TYR A 29 2.64 -1.30 28.05
C TYR A 29 1.48 -2.12 28.61
N MET A 30 1.26 -2.08 29.93
CA MET A 30 0.12 -2.76 30.55
C MET A 30 -1.22 -2.26 30.01
N LYS A 31 -1.39 -0.94 29.87
CA LYS A 31 -2.59 -0.35 29.26
C LYS A 31 -2.79 -0.82 27.82
N ALA A 32 -1.73 -0.86 27.02
CA ALA A 32 -1.82 -1.34 25.63
C ALA A 32 -2.21 -2.83 25.55
N LEU A 33 -1.62 -3.68 26.38
CA LEU A 33 -1.93 -5.11 26.46
C LEU A 33 -3.32 -5.39 27.03
N PHE A 34 -3.79 -4.54 27.93
CA PHE A 34 -5.15 -4.60 28.46
C PHE A 34 -6.16 -4.17 27.38
N ALA A 35 -5.90 -3.07 26.67
CA ALA A 35 -6.77 -2.56 25.62
C ALA A 35 -6.89 -3.51 24.42
N SER A 36 -5.80 -4.21 24.03
CA SER A 36 -5.79 -5.11 22.87
C SER A 36 -6.76 -6.29 22.96
N LYS A 37 -7.29 -6.58 24.14
CA LYS A 37 -8.28 -7.65 24.34
C LYS A 37 -9.73 -7.17 24.16
N GLY A 38 -9.99 -5.88 24.28
CA GLY A 38 -11.33 -5.30 24.13
C GLY A 38 -12.30 -5.71 25.24
N ILE A 39 -13.40 -6.37 24.87
CA ILE A 39 -14.54 -6.67 25.77
C ILE A 39 -14.16 -7.61 26.92
N TYR A 40 -13.14 -8.45 26.74
CA TYR A 40 -12.69 -9.42 27.75
C TYR A 40 -11.59 -8.89 28.69
N SER A 41 -11.48 -7.58 28.83
CA SER A 41 -10.48 -6.95 29.68
C SER A 41 -10.98 -6.87 31.13
N ASN A 42 -10.52 -7.80 31.97
CA ASN A 42 -10.87 -7.88 33.40
C ASN A 42 -9.68 -7.54 34.32
N TRP A 43 -9.96 -7.06 35.53
CA TRP A 43 -8.94 -6.63 36.49
C TRP A 43 -8.00 -7.74 36.93
N GLU A 44 -8.51 -8.97 37.07
CA GLU A 44 -7.71 -10.15 37.41
C GLU A 44 -6.62 -10.42 36.37
N ARG A 45 -6.98 -10.30 35.08
CA ARG A 45 -6.03 -10.44 33.98
C ARG A 45 -5.05 -9.29 33.90
N LEU A 46 -5.43 -8.07 34.29
CA LEU A 46 -4.46 -6.99 34.44
C LEU A 46 -3.41 -7.34 35.50
N GLY A 47 -3.82 -7.99 36.60
CA GLY A 47 -2.89 -8.55 37.60
C GLY A 47 -1.97 -9.64 37.03
N ASN A 48 -2.51 -10.56 36.23
CA ASN A 48 -1.68 -11.59 35.58
C ASN A 48 -0.70 -10.98 34.56
N ILE A 49 -1.13 -9.98 33.79
CA ILE A 49 -0.28 -9.24 32.84
C ILE A 49 0.81 -8.46 33.59
N SER A 50 0.48 -7.83 34.72
CA SER A 50 1.43 -7.06 35.52
C SER A 50 2.53 -7.96 36.08
N ALA A 51 2.17 -9.14 36.59
CA ALA A 51 3.13 -10.12 37.08
C ALA A 51 4.06 -10.64 35.96
N GLY A 52 3.54 -10.80 34.75
CA GLY A 52 4.28 -11.31 33.59
C GLY A 52 4.97 -10.25 32.72
N ILE A 53 4.86 -8.96 33.04
CA ILE A 53 5.25 -7.86 32.14
C ILE A 53 6.74 -7.90 31.76
N HIS A 54 7.59 -8.33 32.70
CA HIS A 54 9.03 -8.45 32.47
C HIS A 54 9.34 -9.46 31.35
N TRP A 55 8.74 -10.66 31.43
CA TRP A 55 8.90 -11.71 30.43
C TRP A 55 8.30 -11.31 29.07
N LEU A 56 7.12 -10.68 29.08
CA LEU A 56 6.49 -10.17 27.86
C LEU A 56 7.37 -9.13 27.16
N HIS A 57 8.07 -8.29 27.91
CA HIS A 57 8.99 -7.31 27.36
C HIS A 57 10.24 -7.97 26.74
N GLN A 58 10.80 -8.99 27.39
CA GLN A 58 11.91 -9.76 26.81
C GLN A 58 11.48 -10.47 25.53
N LEU A 59 10.30 -11.10 25.52
CA LEU A 59 9.76 -11.78 24.35
C LEU A 59 9.50 -10.80 23.21
N LYS A 60 8.96 -9.61 23.48
CA LYS A 60 8.83 -8.54 22.49
C LYS A 60 10.18 -8.19 21.86
N LYS A 61 11.22 -8.00 22.67
CA LYS A 61 12.58 -7.71 22.17
C LYS A 61 13.08 -8.86 21.29
N GLN A 62 12.94 -10.10 21.73
CA GLN A 62 13.38 -11.28 20.98
C GLN A 62 12.67 -11.41 19.63
N VAL A 63 11.34 -11.25 19.60
CA VAL A 63 10.54 -11.29 18.37
C VAL A 63 10.90 -10.13 17.44
N THR A 64 11.10 -8.94 17.99
CA THR A 64 11.47 -7.76 17.20
C THR A 64 12.85 -7.95 16.53
N THR A 65 13.80 -8.53 17.28
CA THR A 65 15.13 -8.89 16.77
C THR A 65 15.06 -10.00 15.73
N SER A 66 14.25 -11.06 15.94
CA SER A 66 14.15 -12.18 15.00
C SER A 66 13.54 -11.76 13.66
N VAL A 67 12.54 -10.87 13.68
CA VAL A 67 11.90 -10.34 12.47
C VAL A 67 12.72 -9.20 11.84
N LYS A 68 13.85 -8.80 12.45
CA LYS A 68 14.66 -7.64 12.02
C LYS A 68 13.80 -6.37 11.86
N SER A 69 12.80 -6.22 12.73
CA SER A 69 11.84 -5.11 12.77
C SER A 69 12.20 -4.11 13.88
N GLY A 70 13.48 -4.07 14.25
CA GLY A 70 14.00 -3.15 15.26
C GLY A 70 13.65 -1.70 14.96
N TYR A 71 13.37 -0.94 16.01
CA TYR A 71 13.17 0.51 15.92
C TYR A 71 14.47 1.17 15.47
N TYR A 72 14.45 1.83 14.31
CA TYR A 72 15.66 2.31 13.62
C TYR A 72 16.24 3.63 14.15
N SER A 73 15.54 4.32 15.05
CA SER A 73 16.07 5.56 15.62
C SER A 73 15.68 5.64 17.10
N SER A 74 16.66 5.80 17.99
CA SER A 74 16.40 6.08 19.41
C SER A 74 16.31 7.58 19.70
N THR A 75 16.56 8.41 18.70
CA THR A 75 16.66 9.86 18.78
C THR A 75 15.50 10.51 18.03
N HIS A 76 15.04 11.69 18.49
CA HIS A 76 14.00 12.49 17.81
C HIS A 76 14.45 13.08 16.45
N LYS A 77 15.30 12.38 15.72
CA LYS A 77 15.68 12.68 14.34
C LYS A 77 14.75 11.91 13.41
N ASN A 78 14.35 12.56 12.31
CA ASN A 78 13.58 11.90 11.25
C ASN A 78 14.25 10.58 10.88
N VAL A 79 13.51 9.48 11.03
CA VAL A 79 14.00 8.14 10.77
C VAL A 79 14.24 8.01 9.27
N ASP A 80 15.41 7.53 8.87
CA ASP A 80 15.65 7.19 7.46
C ASP A 80 14.80 5.96 7.08
N THR A 81 13.76 6.18 6.28
CA THR A 81 12.85 5.14 5.82
C THR A 81 13.29 4.50 4.50
N SER A 82 14.37 4.99 3.88
CA SER A 82 14.87 4.50 2.59
C SER A 82 15.10 2.98 2.58
N PRO A 83 15.70 2.36 3.63
CA PRO A 83 15.90 0.91 3.66
C PRO A 83 14.60 0.10 3.62
N LEU A 84 13.52 0.62 4.22
CA LEU A 84 12.22 -0.04 4.24
C LEU A 84 11.57 0.03 2.86
N VAL A 85 11.66 1.18 2.20
CA VAL A 85 11.20 1.37 0.81
C VAL A 85 11.93 0.41 -0.12
N PHE A 86 13.27 0.29 -0.01
CA PHE A 86 14.03 -0.65 -0.83
C PHE A 86 13.68 -2.12 -0.56
N ARG A 87 13.37 -2.51 0.68
CA ARG A 87 12.88 -3.89 0.96
C ARG A 87 11.56 -4.17 0.25
N ILE A 88 10.64 -3.23 0.29
CA ILE A 88 9.34 -3.36 -0.40
C ILE A 88 9.58 -3.41 -1.90
N ALA A 89 10.36 -2.49 -2.45
CA ALA A 89 10.69 -2.45 -3.89
C ALA A 89 11.35 -3.75 -4.35
N ASN A 90 12.32 -4.28 -3.60
CA ASN A 90 12.98 -5.55 -3.89
C ASN A 90 11.98 -6.71 -3.85
N LYS A 91 11.08 -6.75 -2.86
CA LYS A 91 10.10 -7.85 -2.78
C LYS A 91 9.05 -7.77 -3.89
N VAL A 92 8.64 -6.57 -4.25
CA VAL A 92 7.73 -6.28 -5.37
C VAL A 92 8.37 -6.67 -6.70
N SER A 93 9.68 -6.43 -6.86
CA SER A 93 10.47 -6.86 -8.01
C SER A 93 10.64 -8.38 -8.07
N GLU A 94 10.99 -9.02 -6.95
CA GLU A 94 11.13 -10.49 -6.82
C GLU A 94 9.83 -11.22 -7.16
N LEU A 95 8.70 -10.67 -6.73
CA LEU A 95 7.37 -11.23 -7.03
C LEU A 95 6.87 -10.84 -8.43
N HIS A 96 7.65 -10.08 -9.20
CA HIS A 96 7.30 -9.55 -10.51
C HIS A 96 5.95 -8.83 -10.56
N LEU A 97 5.53 -8.20 -9.45
CA LEU A 97 4.24 -7.50 -9.37
C LEU A 97 4.18 -6.26 -10.28
N GLN A 98 5.35 -5.72 -10.65
CA GLN A 98 5.48 -4.60 -11.59
C GLN A 98 5.33 -5.03 -13.04
N HIS A 99 5.50 -6.32 -13.35
CA HIS A 99 5.46 -6.81 -14.72
C HIS A 99 4.02 -7.16 -15.09
N TYR A 100 3.52 -6.51 -16.15
CA TYR A 100 2.26 -6.87 -16.73
C TYR A 100 2.35 -8.27 -17.37
N SER A 101 1.64 -9.23 -16.80
CA SER A 101 1.50 -10.57 -17.37
C SER A 101 0.09 -10.73 -17.95
N PRO A 102 -0.07 -10.75 -19.29
CA PRO A 102 -1.38 -10.86 -19.93
C PRO A 102 -2.06 -12.23 -19.71
N LYS A 103 -1.30 -13.25 -19.27
CA LYS A 103 -1.82 -14.60 -18.99
C LYS A 103 -1.47 -15.00 -17.55
N HIS A 104 -2.15 -14.40 -16.59
CA HIS A 104 -1.98 -14.76 -15.18
C HIS A 104 -2.69 -16.10 -14.88
N THR A 105 -1.96 -17.22 -15.04
CA THR A 105 -2.50 -18.59 -14.86
C THR A 105 -3.06 -18.87 -13.46
N SER A 106 -2.64 -18.11 -12.45
CA SER A 106 -3.02 -18.32 -11.05
C SER A 106 -4.41 -17.78 -10.68
N ASN A 107 -5.01 -16.89 -11.48
CA ASN A 107 -6.34 -16.36 -11.19
C ASN A 107 -7.22 -16.25 -12.44
N PRO A 108 -8.03 -17.28 -12.76
CA PRO A 108 -8.90 -17.28 -13.94
C PRO A 108 -10.04 -16.27 -13.85
N LYS A 109 -10.28 -15.66 -12.68
CA LYS A 109 -11.30 -14.62 -12.48
C LYS A 109 -10.79 -13.21 -12.74
N ASN A 110 -9.48 -13.04 -13.00
CA ASN A 110 -8.93 -11.72 -13.24
C ASN A 110 -9.29 -11.27 -14.66
N GLN A 111 -10.28 -10.39 -14.79
CA GLN A 111 -10.55 -9.73 -16.05
C GLN A 111 -9.50 -8.63 -16.28
N PRO A 112 -8.94 -8.50 -17.49
CA PRO A 112 -8.06 -7.39 -17.80
C PRO A 112 -8.81 -6.08 -17.55
N VAL A 113 -8.18 -5.13 -16.85
CA VAL A 113 -8.72 -3.78 -16.70
C VAL A 113 -8.74 -3.17 -18.11
N PRO A 114 -9.92 -2.80 -18.65
CA PRO A 114 -10.00 -2.23 -19.98
C PRO A 114 -9.26 -0.89 -19.98
N ASP A 115 -8.52 -0.61 -21.06
CA ASP A 115 -7.94 0.71 -21.26
C ASP A 115 -9.07 1.74 -21.37
N LEU A 116 -9.22 2.54 -20.31
CA LEU A 116 -10.26 3.55 -20.19
C LEU A 116 -10.12 4.64 -21.25
N GLN A 117 -8.89 4.94 -21.70
CA GLN A 117 -8.69 5.95 -22.74
C GLN A 117 -9.16 5.41 -24.08
N ALA A 118 -8.69 4.23 -24.49
CA ALA A 118 -9.12 3.61 -25.75
C ALA A 118 -10.63 3.35 -25.77
N ALA A 119 -11.20 2.84 -24.66
CA ALA A 119 -12.64 2.63 -24.52
C ALA A 119 -13.42 3.95 -24.56
N GLY A 120 -12.89 5.01 -23.94
CA GLY A 120 -13.45 6.36 -23.98
C GLY A 120 -13.46 6.94 -25.38
N TYR A 121 -12.34 6.86 -26.11
CA TYR A 121 -12.25 7.30 -27.49
C TYR A 121 -13.19 6.53 -28.42
N LYS A 122 -13.27 5.20 -28.29
CA LYS A 122 -14.19 4.38 -29.08
C LYS A 122 -15.63 4.76 -28.81
N LYS A 123 -16.01 4.95 -27.54
CA LYS A 123 -17.35 5.41 -27.16
C LYS A 123 -17.65 6.81 -27.68
N PHE A 124 -16.68 7.72 -27.62
CA PHE A 124 -16.82 9.08 -28.12
C PHE A 124 -16.96 9.13 -29.65
N ALA A 125 -16.21 8.29 -30.36
CA ALA A 125 -16.31 8.16 -31.81
C ALA A 125 -17.62 7.49 -32.26
N SER A 126 -18.13 6.52 -31.47
CA SER A 126 -19.38 5.82 -31.79
C SER A 126 -20.63 6.60 -31.35
N SER A 127 -20.54 7.45 -30.33
CA SER A 127 -21.64 8.33 -29.93
C SER A 127 -21.60 9.61 -30.76
N SER A 128 -22.69 9.96 -31.45
CA SER A 128 -22.77 11.27 -32.11
C SER A 128 -22.63 12.39 -31.06
N LEU A 129 -22.04 13.51 -31.48
CA LEU A 129 -21.89 14.71 -30.64
C LEU A 129 -23.25 15.15 -30.06
N ASP A 130 -24.33 14.92 -30.81
CA ASP A 130 -25.70 15.25 -30.41
C ASP A 130 -26.19 14.41 -29.23
N ILE A 131 -25.94 13.09 -29.23
CA ILE A 131 -26.29 12.20 -28.12
C ILE A 131 -25.46 12.54 -26.88
N PHE A 132 -24.19 12.89 -27.07
CA PHE A 132 -23.33 13.35 -25.96
C PHE A 132 -23.87 14.66 -25.34
N ASN A 133 -24.19 15.65 -26.16
CA ASN A 133 -24.74 16.93 -25.72
C ASN A 133 -26.09 16.75 -24.99
N GLN A 134 -26.96 15.86 -25.48
CA GLN A 134 -28.21 15.53 -24.80
C GLN A 134 -27.98 14.91 -23.41
N LYS A 135 -27.03 13.98 -23.27
CA LYS A 135 -26.67 13.41 -21.96
C LYS A 135 -26.09 14.43 -21.00
N VAL A 136 -25.25 15.34 -21.48
CA VAL A 136 -24.68 16.42 -20.66
C VAL A 136 -25.77 17.36 -20.16
N MET A 137 -26.78 17.66 -20.99
CA MET A 137 -27.93 18.48 -20.56
C MET A 137 -28.81 17.73 -19.55
N ALA A 138 -29.09 16.44 -19.78
CA ALA A 138 -29.84 15.60 -18.84
C ALA A 138 -29.15 15.49 -17.46
N TRP A 139 -27.82 15.42 -17.43
CA TRP A 139 -27.04 15.45 -16.18
C TRP A 139 -27.13 16.79 -15.45
N LYS A 140 -27.15 17.92 -16.18
CA LYS A 140 -27.37 19.25 -15.58
C LYS A 140 -28.77 19.37 -14.96
N GLU A 141 -29.74 18.70 -15.56
CA GLU A 141 -31.14 18.70 -15.12
C GLU A 141 -31.45 17.64 -14.05
N GLY A 142 -30.48 16.76 -13.74
CA GLY A 142 -30.62 15.74 -12.68
C GLY A 142 -31.49 14.54 -13.05
N ILE A 143 -31.74 14.32 -14.34
CA ILE A 143 -32.56 13.19 -14.82
C ILE A 143 -31.66 11.95 -14.96
N ALA A 144 -32.04 10.84 -14.32
CA ALA A 144 -31.31 9.58 -14.40
C ALA A 144 -31.30 9.06 -15.86
N SER A 145 -30.10 8.85 -16.40
CA SER A 145 -29.84 8.61 -17.82
C SER A 145 -30.19 7.18 -18.29
N GLU A 146 -31.24 6.55 -17.75
CA GLU A 146 -31.62 5.17 -18.10
C GLU A 146 -32.51 5.09 -19.36
N GLU A 147 -33.11 6.19 -19.81
CA GLU A 147 -34.05 6.17 -20.94
C GLU A 147 -33.45 6.52 -22.32
N PHE A 148 -32.20 6.97 -22.39
CA PHE A 148 -31.57 7.43 -23.65
C PHE A 148 -30.68 6.38 -24.34
N SER A 149 -30.68 5.13 -23.88
CA SER A 149 -29.89 4.04 -24.45
C SER A 149 -30.69 3.13 -25.39
N LYS A 150 -31.74 3.63 -26.04
CA LYS A 150 -32.20 3.00 -27.29
C LYS A 150 -31.16 3.33 -28.35
N GLU A 151 -30.15 2.47 -28.44
CA GLU A 151 -29.26 2.40 -29.60
C GLU A 151 -30.13 2.39 -30.87
N PRO A 152 -29.71 3.05 -31.97
CA PRO A 152 -30.39 2.89 -33.24
C PRO A 152 -30.32 1.42 -33.67
N GLU A 153 -31.43 0.70 -33.53
CA GLU A 153 -31.66 -0.59 -34.18
C GLU A 153 -31.62 -0.38 -35.69
N GLY A 154 -30.45 -0.55 -36.29
CA GLY A 154 -30.28 -0.40 -37.72
C GLY A 154 -28.84 -0.17 -38.12
N LEU A 155 -28.01 -1.20 -37.95
CA LEU A 155 -26.87 -1.61 -38.80
C LEU A 155 -26.09 -2.69 -38.05
N MET A 156 -26.72 -3.84 -37.83
CA MET A 156 -25.99 -5.09 -37.71
C MET A 156 -25.66 -5.53 -39.13
N GLU A 157 -24.54 -5.04 -39.68
CA GLU A 157 -23.82 -5.86 -40.66
C GLU A 157 -23.09 -6.93 -39.85
N GLU A 158 -23.47 -8.19 -40.08
CA GLU A 158 -22.75 -9.36 -39.63
C GLU A 158 -21.35 -9.39 -40.29
N ASP A 159 -20.41 -8.64 -39.75
CA ASP A 159 -19.01 -8.92 -40.02
C ASP A 159 -18.54 -10.01 -39.07
N THR A 160 -18.63 -11.22 -39.62
CA THR A 160 -17.91 -12.43 -39.28
C THR A 160 -16.62 -12.19 -38.48
N ILE A 161 -16.43 -13.03 -37.46
CA ILE A 161 -15.16 -13.20 -36.75
C ILE A 161 -14.13 -13.73 -37.76
N GLY A 162 -13.55 -12.80 -38.53
CA GLY A 162 -12.36 -13.02 -39.34
C GLY A 162 -11.15 -13.01 -38.43
N GLU A 163 -10.38 -14.09 -38.53
CA GLU A 163 -9.07 -14.29 -37.94
C GLU A 163 -8.29 -12.97 -37.87
N ASN A 164 -7.94 -12.52 -36.67
CA ASN A 164 -6.91 -11.50 -36.50
C ASN A 164 -5.59 -12.10 -37.02
N GLN A 165 -5.28 -11.81 -38.29
CA GLN A 165 -3.91 -11.78 -38.77
C GLN A 165 -3.16 -10.81 -37.87
N ILE A 166 -2.36 -11.37 -36.99
CA ILE A 166 -1.22 -10.69 -36.40
C ILE A 166 -0.39 -10.23 -37.60
N LEU A 167 -0.40 -8.93 -37.90
CA LEU A 167 0.60 -8.31 -38.76
C LEU A 167 1.95 -8.63 -38.12
N ALA A 168 2.63 -9.64 -38.70
CA ALA A 168 4.04 -9.87 -38.47
C ALA A 168 4.74 -8.58 -38.91
N ILE A 169 5.25 -7.83 -37.94
CA ILE A 169 6.27 -6.83 -38.22
C ILE A 169 7.51 -7.66 -38.58
N ASP A 170 7.90 -7.62 -39.85
CA ASP A 170 9.13 -8.26 -40.30
C ASP A 170 10.31 -7.67 -39.50
N PRO A 171 11.20 -8.50 -38.95
CA PRO A 171 12.33 -8.04 -38.14
C PRO A 171 13.38 -7.24 -38.92
N GLU A 172 13.17 -6.96 -40.21
CA GLU A 172 14.06 -6.18 -41.07
C GLU A 172 13.75 -4.67 -41.11
N ASP A 173 12.62 -4.21 -40.53
CA ASP A 173 12.22 -2.79 -40.52
C ASP A 173 12.50 -2.06 -39.18
N LEU A 174 13.35 -2.64 -38.31
CA LEU A 174 13.88 -1.91 -37.16
C LEU A 174 15.02 -0.99 -37.63
N PRO A 175 15.00 0.32 -37.34
CA PRO A 175 16.10 1.19 -37.70
C PRO A 175 17.40 0.72 -37.03
N GLU A 176 18.40 0.39 -37.85
CA GLU A 176 19.76 0.11 -37.41
C GLU A 176 20.25 1.25 -36.51
N ASN A 177 20.43 0.94 -35.24
CA ASN A 177 21.00 1.84 -34.27
C ASN A 177 22.50 1.95 -34.58
N GLN A 178 22.88 2.84 -35.50
CA GLN A 178 24.26 3.23 -35.77
C GLN A 178 24.81 3.99 -34.55
N HIS A 179 25.24 3.25 -33.53
CA HIS A 179 26.20 3.76 -32.57
C HIS A 179 27.60 3.51 -33.12
N ASP A 180 28.04 4.53 -33.84
CA ASP A 180 29.40 4.77 -34.29
C ASP A 180 30.36 4.62 -33.10
N GLY A 181 31.31 3.71 -33.24
CA GLY A 181 32.38 3.51 -32.31
C GLY A 181 33.47 4.55 -32.54
N SER A 182 33.55 5.55 -31.68
CA SER A 182 34.79 6.30 -31.48
C SER A 182 35.42 5.91 -30.16
N ALA A 183 36.36 4.97 -30.26
CA ALA A 183 37.51 4.89 -29.36
C ALA A 183 38.32 6.20 -29.43
N LEU A 184 39.24 6.36 -28.45
CA LEU A 184 40.15 7.49 -28.13
C LEU A 184 39.67 8.20 -26.84
N HIS A 185 40.45 8.37 -25.78
CA HIS A 185 41.88 8.18 -25.56
C HIS A 185 42.11 8.11 -24.04
N ASP A 186 43.08 7.29 -23.62
CA ASP A 186 43.82 7.51 -22.37
C ASP A 186 44.51 8.88 -22.42
N ASP A 187 44.49 9.62 -21.31
CA ASP A 187 45.65 10.33 -20.74
C ASP A 187 45.24 11.16 -19.49
N ASP A 188 46.10 11.06 -18.47
CA ASP A 188 46.27 11.81 -17.20
C ASP A 188 45.31 11.61 -16.00
#